data_AF-A0AA41ERE8-F1
#
_entry.id   AF-A0AA41ERE8-F1
#
_cell.length_a   1.000
_cell.length_b   1.000
_cell.length_c   1.000
_cell.angle_alpha   90.00
_cell.angle_beta   90.00
_cell.angle_gamma   90.00
#
_symmetry.space_group_name_H-M   'P 1'
#
loop_
_entity.id
_entity.type
_entity.pdbx_description
1 polymer ?
#
loop_
_entity_poly.entity_id
_entity_poly.type
_entity_poly.pdbx_seq_one_letter_code
_entity_poly.pdbx_strand_id
1 'polypeptide(L)' 'MEVTVTRVKKYNASWNNVVSVDGVPVTIAKSAHRAGQIAAYIQDLPAEVNDLWLKRELNKLRG' A
#
# COMPACT_ATOMS: atom_id res chain seq x y z
N MET A 1 6.05 -4.11 12.90
CA MET A 1 5.57 -3.23 11.84
C MET A 1 4.09 -3.49 11.64
N GLU A 2 3.24 -2.52 11.97
CA GLU A 2 1.82 -2.59 11.72
C GLU A 2 1.52 -2.00 10.34
N VAL A 3 0.87 -2.77 9.46
CA VAL A 3 0.43 -2.28 8.15
C VAL A 3 -1.08 -2.18 8.15
N THR A 4 -1.60 -0.99 7.93
CA THR A 4 -3.04 -0.73 7.87
C THR A 4 -3.46 -0.28 6.47
N VAL A 5 -4.68 -0.67 6.08
CA VAL A 5 -5.29 -0.20 4.82
C VAL A 5 -6.57 0.53 5.17
N THR A 6 -6.56 1.84 4.95
CA THR A 6 -7.72 2.70 5.21
C THR A 6 -8.38 3.10 3.91
N ARG A 7 -9.68 2.82 3.78
CA ARG A 7 -10.48 3.24 2.63
C ARG A 7 -10.89 4.70 2.79
N VAL A 8 -10.49 5.55 1.86
CA VAL A 8 -10.72 7.01 1.91
C VAL A 8 -11.52 7.50 0.70
N LYS A 9 -12.40 8.48 0.93
CA LYS A 9 -13.17 9.15 -0.13
C LYS A 9 -12.55 10.50 -0.44
N LYS A 10 -12.04 10.67 -1.66
CA LYS A 10 -11.70 11.99 -2.18
C LYS A 10 -12.96 12.67 -2.74
N TYR A 11 -13.11 13.96 -2.49
CA TYR A 11 -14.21 14.76 -3.05
C TYR A 11 -14.24 14.65 -4.57
N ASN A 12 -15.42 14.42 -5.13
CA ASN A 12 -15.67 14.28 -6.58
C ASN A 12 -14.78 13.24 -7.29
N ALA A 13 -14.27 12.25 -6.57
CA ALA A 13 -13.44 11.19 -7.12
C ALA A 13 -13.86 9.81 -6.61
N SER A 14 -13.36 8.76 -7.26
CA SER A 14 -13.54 7.38 -6.81
C SER A 14 -12.92 7.16 -5.42
N TRP A 15 -13.38 6.11 -4.74
CA TRP A 15 -12.76 5.69 -3.48
C TRP A 15 -11.33 5.22 -3.71
N ASN A 16 -10.45 5.50 -2.75
CA ASN A 16 -9.07 5.07 -2.73
C ASN A 16 -8.78 4.29 -1.45
N ASN A 17 -7.64 3.61 -1.43
CA ASN A 17 -7.17 2.85 -0.28
C ASN A 17 -5.77 3.34 0.05
N VAL A 18 -5.59 3.91 1.23
CA VAL A 18 -4.29 4.36 1.75
C VAL A 18 -3.66 3.21 2.50
N VAL A 19 -2.45 2.84 2.14
CA VAL A 19 -1.64 1.88 2.89
C VAL A 19 -0.70 2.68 3.79
N SER A 20 -0.73 2.40 5.08
CA SER A 20 0.11 3.05 6.09
C SER A 20 0.95 2.02 6.83
N VAL A 21 2.17 2.42 7.20
CA VAL A 21 3.10 1.64 8.03
C VAL A 21 3.29 2.39 9.33
N ASP A 22 2.98 1.77 10.47
CA ASP A 22 3.06 2.35 11.81
C ASP A 22 2.41 3.76 11.88
N GLY A 23 1.24 3.89 11.23
CA GLY A 23 0.47 5.13 11.16
C GLY A 23 0.90 6.13 10.07
N VAL A 24 2.04 5.92 9.40
CA VAL A 24 2.54 6.80 8.34
C VAL A 24 2.04 6.34 6.96
N PRO A 25 1.29 7.17 6.20
CA PRO A 25 0.87 6.83 4.85
C PRO A 25 2.07 6.65 3.90
N VAL A 26 2.18 5.50 3.24
CA VAL A 26 3.29 5.20 2.33
C VAL A 26 2.87 5.12 0.87
N THR A 27 1.61 4.75 0.58
CA THR A 27 1.11 4.73 -0.79
C THR A 27 -0.42 4.72 -0.85
N ILE A 28 -0.95 5.00 -2.04
CA ILE A 28 -2.39 5.05 -2.33
C ILE A 28 -2.69 4.14 -3.51
N ALA A 29 -3.64 3.23 -3.33
CA ALA A 29 -4.12 2.33 -4.36
C ALA A 29 -5.56 2.68 -4.78
N LYS A 30 -5.87 2.50 -6.06
CA LYS A 30 -7.23 2.68 -6.61
C LYS A 30 -8.19 1.54 -6.25
N SER A 31 -7.68 0.35 -5.94
CA SER A 31 -8.48 -0.83 -5.58
C SER A 31 -8.01 -1.47 -4.28
N ALA A 32 -8.94 -2.13 -3.58
CA ALA A 32 -8.64 -2.87 -2.35
C ALA A 32 -7.68 -4.04 -2.63
N HIS A 33 -7.86 -4.74 -3.76
CA HIS A 33 -6.95 -5.81 -4.17
C HIS A 33 -5.51 -5.30 -4.33
N ARG A 34 -5.31 -4.15 -5.00
CA ARG A 34 -3.97 -3.58 -5.16
C ARG A 34 -3.37 -3.13 -3.83
N ALA A 35 -4.18 -2.55 -2.94
CA ALA A 35 -3.73 -2.19 -1.59
C ALA A 35 -3.30 -3.43 -0.78
N GLY A 36 -4.06 -4.52 -0.87
CA GLY A 36 -3.73 -5.80 -0.23
C GLY A 36 -2.42 -6.39 -0.73
N GLN A 37 -2.18 -6.37 -2.05
CA GLN A 37 -0.90 -6.80 -2.62
C GLN A 37 0.27 -5.96 -2.10
N ILE A 38 0.11 -4.65 -2.01
CA ILE A 38 1.14 -3.77 -1.44
C ILE A 38 1.37 -4.09 0.04
N ALA A 39 0.32 -4.21 0.84
CA ALA A 39 0.43 -4.52 2.27
C ALA A 39 1.13 -5.86 2.51
N ALA A 40 0.74 -6.90 1.74
CA ALA A 40 1.40 -8.20 1.75
C ALA A 40 2.88 -8.10 1.36
N TYR A 41 3.20 -7.33 0.32
CA TYR A 41 4.59 -7.12 -0.11
C TYR A 41 5.47 -6.47 0.97
N ILE A 42 4.95 -5.47 1.69
CA ILE A 42 5.67 -4.83 2.81
C ILE A 42 5.91 -5.85 3.94
N GLN A 43 4.97 -6.76 4.18
CA GLN A 43 5.06 -7.81 5.21
C GLN A 43 5.85 -9.07 4.77
N ASP A 44 6.63 -9.00 3.69
CA ASP A 44 7.38 -10.15 3.14
C ASP A 44 6.51 -11.34 2.70
N LEU A 45 5.22 -11.12 2.48
CA LEU A 45 4.31 -12.14 1.97
C LEU A 45 4.33 -12.20 0.44
N PRO A 46 4.00 -13.36 -0.17
CA PRO A 46 3.89 -13.49 -1.63
C PRO A 46 2.89 -12.48 -2.20
N ALA A 47 3.38 -11.54 -3.00
CA ALA A 47 2.56 -10.48 -3.58
C ALA A 47 3.10 -9.99 -4.94
N GLU A 48 2.16 -9.66 -5.83
CA GLU A 48 2.44 -9.15 -7.16
C GLU A 48 2.43 -7.62 -7.18
N VAL A 49 3.59 -7.04 -6.87
CA VAL A 49 3.89 -5.63 -7.15
C VAL A 49 4.74 -5.63 -8.42
N ASN A 50 4.30 -5.04 -9.54
CA ASN A 50 5.08 -5.04 -10.80
C ASN A 50 5.74 -3.69 -11.12
N ASP A 51 5.53 -2.68 -10.29
CA ASP A 51 6.06 -1.34 -10.48
C ASP A 51 7.46 -1.24 -9.84
N LEU A 52 8.49 -1.04 -10.67
CA LEU A 52 9.90 -1.02 -10.25
C LEU A 52 10.21 0.11 -9.27
N TRP A 53 9.61 1.28 -9.47
CA TRP A 53 9.84 2.43 -8.59
C TRP A 53 9.15 2.21 -7.25
N LEU A 54 7.90 1.74 -7.28
CA LEU A 54 7.17 1.39 -6.06
C LEU A 54 7.91 0.31 -5.26
N LYS A 55 8.39 -0.76 -5.92
CA LYS A 55 9.20 -1.79 -5.25
C LYS A 55 10.40 -1.21 -4.52
N ARG A 56 11.14 -0.31 -5.18
CA ARG A 56 12.34 0.31 -4.60
C ARG A 56 12.00 1.09 -3.32
N GLU A 57 10.90 1.84 -3.31
CA GLU A 57 10.47 2.57 -2.12
C GLU A 57 9.95 1.62 -1.02
N LEU A 58 9.14 0.62 -1.38
CA LEU A 58 8.64 -0.36 -0.42
C LEU A 58 9.76 -1.19 0.21
N ASN A 59 10.82 -1.51 -0.53
CA ASN A 59 11.98 -2.24 0.00
C ASN A 59 12.74 -1.49 1.09
N LYS A 60 12.62 -0.16 1.18
CA LYS A 60 13.22 0.61 2.29
C LYS A 60 12.46 0.43 3.61
N LEU A 61 11.21 0.00 3.52
CA LEU A 61 10.31 -0.25 4.65
C LEU A 61 10.38 -1.70 5.13
N ARG A 62 10.95 -2.58 4.31
CA ARG A 62 11.21 -3.99 4.65
C ARG A 62 12.52 -4.02 5.44
N GLY A 63 12.42 -4.34 6.73
CA GLY A 63 13.53 -4.45 7.67
C GLY A 63 13.64 -5.87 8.19
#